data_AF-F5T9D1-F1
#
_entry.id   AF-F5T9D1-F1
#
_cell.length_a   1.000
_cell.length_b   1.000
_cell.length_c   1.000
_cell.angle_alpha   90.00
_cell.angle_beta   90.00
_cell.angle_gamma   90.00
#
_symmetry.space_group_name_H-M   'P 1'
#
loop_
_entity.id
_entity.type
_entity.pdbx_description
1 polymer ?
#
loop_
_entity_poly.entity_id
_entity_poly.type
_entity_poly.pdbx_seq_one_letter_code
_entity_poly.pdbx_strand_id
1 'polypeptide(L)'
;MKHFSWILRIFHIFVLYAWIAFILLFPARPTFSLPIFILLNILFSLVFIGLLITQIVEAFKIFKREDSEQCIKAFFFFKYSSLPAVLVFLAIFLVVLLGGIGLSFVLLVLPATLFIAPFFFAMSLIVAPFFLGMSFMAGLAGLSYAICLIILSRKQKGWKVGQCIMHFILQWIPGFDILDGLYITLRYWNRGKILSIITAISVILGLTFILFMRS
;
A
#
# COMPACT_ATOMS: atom_id res chain seq x y z
N MET A 1 -23.73 16.88 4.35
CA MET A 1 -22.34 16.77 3.84
C MET A 1 -21.71 15.36 4.04
N LYS A 2 -22.43 14.25 3.84
CA LYS A 2 -21.87 12.89 3.98
C LYS A 2 -21.36 12.28 2.65
N HIS A 3 -21.94 12.70 1.52
CA HIS A 3 -21.64 12.14 0.20
C HIS A 3 -20.29 12.60 -0.40
N PHE A 4 -19.88 13.84 -0.10
CA PHE A 4 -18.67 14.47 -0.64
C PHE A 4 -17.37 13.76 -0.20
N SER A 5 -17.34 13.27 1.04
CA SER A 5 -16.20 12.51 1.60
C SER A 5 -15.94 11.19 0.86
N TRP A 6 -17.00 10.49 0.43
CA TRP A 6 -16.87 9.19 -0.24
C TRP A 6 -16.38 9.31 -1.68
N ILE A 7 -16.84 10.32 -2.42
CA ILE A 7 -16.39 10.57 -3.80
C ILE A 7 -14.88 10.84 -3.82
N LEU A 8 -14.37 11.64 -2.89
CA LEU A 8 -12.94 11.96 -2.79
C LEU A 8 -12.08 10.71 -2.53
N ARG A 9 -12.58 9.74 -1.75
CA ARG A 9 -11.88 8.49 -1.45
C ARG A 9 -11.80 7.58 -2.66
N ILE A 10 -12.92 7.43 -3.37
CA ILE A 10 -12.97 6.66 -4.62
C ILE A 10 -12.06 7.30 -5.67
N PHE A 11 -12.11 8.63 -5.80
CA PHE A 11 -11.26 9.37 -6.73
C PHE A 11 -9.77 9.20 -6.40
N HIS A 12 -9.38 9.21 -5.13
CA HIS A 12 -8.00 8.93 -4.71
C HIS A 12 -7.53 7.55 -5.19
N ILE A 13 -8.33 6.50 -4.96
CA ILE A 13 -8.00 5.14 -5.41
C ILE A 13 -7.97 5.07 -6.94
N PHE A 14 -8.91 5.70 -7.63
CA PHE A 14 -8.93 5.75 -9.08
C PHE A 14 -7.66 6.39 -9.65
N VAL A 15 -7.23 7.54 -9.10
CA VAL A 15 -5.99 8.21 -9.52
C VAL A 15 -4.77 7.34 -9.25
N LEU A 16 -4.71 6.64 -8.11
CA LEU A 16 -3.63 5.70 -7.80
C LEU A 16 -3.52 4.60 -8.88
N TYR A 17 -4.62 3.92 -9.19
CA TYR A 17 -4.62 2.86 -10.19
C TYR A 17 -4.41 3.36 -11.62
N ALA A 18 -4.98 4.51 -11.97
CA ALA A 18 -4.73 5.15 -13.26
C ALA A 18 -3.24 5.49 -13.44
N TRP A 19 -2.59 5.97 -12.38
CA TRP A 19 -1.17 6.29 -12.42
C TRP A 19 -0.30 5.03 -12.50
N ILE A 20 -0.64 3.97 -11.75
CA ILE A 20 0.05 2.66 -11.86
C ILE A 20 -0.08 2.11 -13.30
N ALA A 21 -1.29 2.09 -13.86
CA ALA A 21 -1.53 1.63 -15.22
C ALA A 21 -0.77 2.49 -16.24
N PHE A 22 -0.70 3.80 -16.01
CA PHE A 22 0.09 4.71 -16.85
C PHE A 22 1.59 4.37 -16.83
N ILE A 23 2.17 4.15 -15.63
CA ILE A 23 3.58 3.78 -15.47
C ILE A 23 3.89 2.43 -16.13
N LEU A 24 3.01 1.44 -16.00
CA LEU A 24 3.28 0.09 -16.49
C LEU A 24 3.02 -0.10 -18.00
N LEU A 25 1.98 0.53 -18.56
CA LEU A 25 1.51 0.21 -19.92
C LEU A 25 2.08 1.12 -21.01
N PHE A 26 2.46 2.35 -20.66
CA PHE A 26 2.85 3.37 -21.65
C PHE A 26 4.34 3.34 -22.07
N PRO A 27 5.32 2.99 -21.22
CA PRO A 27 6.72 2.90 -21.65
C PRO A 27 6.95 1.87 -22.76
N ALA A 28 6.08 0.87 -22.88
CA ALA A 28 6.16 -0.16 -23.91
C ALA A 28 5.68 0.31 -25.30
N ARG A 29 5.11 1.52 -25.41
CA ARG A 29 4.57 2.03 -26.69
C ARG A 29 5.61 2.91 -27.40
N PRO A 30 6.00 2.57 -28.65
CA PRO A 30 7.04 3.31 -29.39
C PRO A 30 6.62 4.74 -29.81
N THR A 31 5.35 5.11 -29.63
CA THR A 31 4.80 6.41 -30.04
C THR A 31 4.89 7.49 -28.96
N PHE A 32 5.30 7.16 -27.74
CA PHE A 32 5.34 8.12 -26.63
C PHE A 32 6.70 8.80 -26.51
N SER A 33 6.71 10.14 -26.57
CA SER A 33 7.93 10.90 -26.36
C SER A 33 8.28 10.95 -24.87
N LEU A 34 9.56 10.75 -24.56
CA LEU A 34 10.10 10.75 -23.21
C LEU A 34 9.77 12.04 -22.42
N PRO A 35 9.82 13.26 -23.01
CA PRO A 35 9.45 14.49 -22.30
C PRO A 35 7.98 14.53 -21.86
N ILE A 36 7.05 14.07 -22.72
CA ILE A 36 5.62 14.05 -22.41
C ILE A 36 5.34 13.03 -21.29
N PHE A 37 6.02 11.88 -21.31
CA PHE A 37 5.92 10.88 -20.25
C PHE A 37 6.37 11.44 -18.88
N ILE A 38 7.50 12.14 -18.83
CA ILE A 38 7.98 12.78 -17.59
C ILE A 38 6.99 13.84 -17.10
N LEU A 39 6.52 14.73 -18.00
CA LEU A 39 5.59 15.80 -17.65
C LEU A 39 4.28 15.25 -17.04
N LEU A 40 3.71 14.21 -17.66
CA LEU A 40 2.48 13.58 -17.16
C LEU A 40 2.71 12.91 -15.80
N ASN A 41 3.86 12.26 -15.58
CA ASN A 41 4.18 11.67 -14.27
C ASN A 41 4.30 12.73 -13.16
N ILE A 42 4.90 13.89 -13.46
CA ILE A 42 4.96 15.01 -12.52
C ILE A 42 3.54 15.48 -12.17
N LEU A 43 2.67 15.64 -13.17
CA LEU A 43 1.29 16.05 -12.95
C LEU A 43 0.50 15.03 -12.11
N PHE A 44 0.60 13.74 -12.44
CA PHE A 44 -0.03 12.67 -11.65
C PHE A 44 0.46 12.68 -10.20
N SER A 45 1.76 12.83 -9.98
CA SER A 45 2.35 12.93 -8.64
C SER A 45 1.79 14.10 -7.84
N LEU A 46 1.71 15.30 -8.45
CA LEU A 46 1.14 16.49 -7.80
C LEU A 46 -0.32 16.29 -7.40
N VAL A 47 -1.14 15.74 -8.31
CA VAL A 47 -2.55 15.45 -8.02
C VAL A 47 -2.67 14.40 -6.91
N PHE A 48 -1.87 13.34 -6.96
CA PHE A 48 -1.90 12.27 -5.97
C PHE A 48 -1.49 12.77 -4.58
N ILE A 49 -0.42 13.56 -4.47
CA ILE A 49 0.01 14.18 -3.21
C ILE A 49 -1.08 15.10 -2.65
N GLY A 50 -1.69 15.94 -3.50
CA GLY A 50 -2.82 16.78 -3.09
C GLY A 50 -3.96 15.93 -2.49
N LEU A 51 -4.32 14.84 -3.15
CA LEU A 51 -5.35 13.91 -2.65
C LEU A 51 -4.92 13.22 -1.35
N LEU A 52 -3.67 12.79 -1.21
CA LEU A 52 -3.14 12.21 0.04
C LEU A 52 -3.31 13.18 1.21
N ILE A 53 -2.89 14.43 1.04
CA ILE A 53 -2.99 15.46 2.08
C ILE A 53 -4.46 15.65 2.48
N THR A 54 -5.37 15.75 1.51
CA THR A 54 -6.81 15.89 1.81
C THR A 54 -7.36 14.70 2.60
N GLN A 55 -6.93 13.47 2.31
CA GLN A 55 -7.36 12.28 3.04
C GLN A 55 -6.81 12.22 4.46
N ILE A 56 -5.56 12.63 4.67
CA ILE A 56 -4.96 12.73 6.00
C ILE A 56 -5.71 13.77 6.84
N VAL A 57 -6.00 14.94 6.27
CA VAL A 57 -6.78 15.99 6.96
C VAL A 57 -8.19 15.50 7.31
N GLU A 58 -8.84 14.76 6.41
CA GLU A 58 -10.17 14.20 6.67
C GLU A 58 -10.13 13.12 7.76
N ALA A 59 -9.09 12.30 7.82
CA ALA A 59 -8.87 11.34 8.90
C ALA A 59 -8.80 12.05 10.26
N PHE A 60 -8.03 13.14 10.36
CA PHE A 60 -7.96 13.95 11.58
C PHE A 60 -9.28 14.64 11.94
N LYS A 61 -10.05 15.11 10.96
CA LYS A 61 -11.39 15.68 11.20
C LYS A 61 -12.34 14.64 11.77
N ILE A 62 -12.33 13.42 11.25
CA ILE A 62 -13.14 12.31 11.75
C ILE A 62 -12.71 11.93 13.18
N PHE A 63 -11.40 11.88 13.43
CA PHE A 63 -10.87 11.66 14.78
C PHE A 63 -11.34 12.74 15.76
N LYS A 64 -11.30 14.02 15.38
CA LYS A 64 -11.77 15.14 16.21
C LYS A 64 -13.27 15.08 16.51
N ARG A 65 -14.06 14.50 15.60
CA ARG A 65 -15.51 14.27 15.78
C ARG A 65 -15.82 13.00 16.57
N GLU A 66 -14.81 12.20 16.90
CA GLU A 66 -14.94 10.92 17.57
C GLU A 66 -15.89 9.91 16.85
N ASP A 67 -16.05 10.07 15.54
CA ASP A 67 -16.88 9.20 14.71
C ASP A 67 -16.11 7.92 14.36
N SER A 68 -16.16 6.96 15.27
CA SER A 68 -15.54 5.64 15.13
C SER A 68 -16.09 4.86 13.93
N GLU A 69 -17.37 5.02 13.61
CA GLU A 69 -18.00 4.26 12.52
C GLU A 69 -17.47 4.72 11.16
N GLN A 70 -17.42 6.03 10.93
CA GLN A 70 -16.88 6.57 9.69
C GLN A 70 -15.36 6.30 9.57
N CYS A 71 -14.63 6.30 10.70
CA CYS A 71 -13.21 5.95 10.74
C CYS A 71 -12.97 4.49 10.33
N ILE A 72 -13.71 3.54 10.91
CA ILE A 72 -13.59 2.11 10.59
C ILE A 72 -13.92 1.83 9.11
N LYS A 73 -14.99 2.44 8.59
CA LYS A 73 -15.35 2.29 7.17
C LYS A 73 -14.28 2.85 6.24
N ALA A 74 -13.71 4.02 6.57
CA ALA A 74 -12.63 4.63 5.81
C ALA A 74 -11.35 3.78 5.81
N PHE A 75 -10.98 3.31 7.01
CA PHE A 75 -9.82 2.48 7.25
C PHE A 75 -9.87 1.22 6.37
N PHE A 76 -10.97 0.47 6.42
CA PHE A 76 -11.13 -0.72 5.59
C PHE A 76 -11.15 -0.39 4.10
N PHE A 77 -11.86 0.66 3.70
CA PHE A 77 -11.91 1.05 2.29
C PHE A 77 -10.50 1.31 1.72
N PHE A 78 -9.67 2.09 2.41
CA PHE A 78 -8.31 2.35 1.94
C PHE A 78 -7.43 1.12 2.01
N LYS A 79 -7.41 0.37 3.12
CA LYS A 79 -6.55 -0.79 3.27
C LYS A 79 -6.84 -1.88 2.24
N TYR A 80 -8.11 -2.22 1.99
CA TYR A 80 -8.46 -3.20 0.95
C TYR A 80 -8.19 -2.68 -0.46
N SER A 81 -8.53 -1.43 -0.74
CA SER A 81 -8.40 -0.89 -2.10
C SER A 81 -6.95 -0.62 -2.49
N SER A 82 -6.08 -0.26 -1.54
CA SER A 82 -4.65 0.00 -1.81
C SER A 82 -3.77 -1.25 -1.70
N LEU A 83 -4.25 -2.34 -1.09
CA LEU A 83 -3.43 -3.55 -0.88
C LEU A 83 -2.86 -4.14 -2.18
N PRO A 84 -3.62 -4.30 -3.28
CA PRO A 84 -3.05 -4.80 -4.53
C PRO A 84 -1.92 -3.92 -5.05
N ALA A 85 -2.09 -2.59 -5.00
CA ALA A 85 -1.05 -1.64 -5.39
C ALA A 85 0.21 -1.76 -4.51
N VAL A 86 0.04 -1.82 -3.19
CA VAL A 86 1.13 -1.99 -2.21
C VAL A 86 1.91 -3.28 -2.49
N LEU A 87 1.20 -4.39 -2.71
CA LEU A 87 1.80 -5.70 -3.01
C LEU A 87 2.52 -5.73 -4.35
N VAL A 88 1.96 -5.11 -5.41
CA VAL A 88 2.62 -5.02 -6.73
C VAL A 88 3.94 -4.27 -6.60
N PHE A 89 3.96 -3.12 -5.94
CA PHE A 89 5.20 -2.37 -5.73
C PHE A 89 6.20 -3.10 -4.85
N LEU A 90 5.74 -3.82 -3.83
CA LEU A 90 6.60 -4.66 -2.98
C LEU A 90 7.19 -5.84 -3.77
N ALA A 91 6.42 -6.45 -4.66
CA ALA A 91 6.89 -7.51 -5.54
C ALA A 91 7.93 -6.99 -6.52
N ILE A 92 7.69 -5.83 -7.15
CA ILE A 92 8.66 -5.17 -8.04
C ILE A 92 9.95 -4.84 -7.27
N PHE A 93 9.83 -4.31 -6.04
CA PHE A 93 10.97 -4.06 -5.16
C PHE A 93 11.81 -5.34 -4.95
N LEU A 94 11.17 -6.45 -4.58
CA LEU A 94 11.87 -7.72 -4.36
C LEU A 94 12.54 -8.23 -5.64
N VAL A 95 11.85 -8.16 -6.77
CA VAL A 95 12.38 -8.60 -8.08
C VAL A 95 13.57 -7.74 -8.49
N VAL A 96 13.49 -6.41 -8.36
CA VAL A 96 14.58 -5.49 -8.72
C VAL A 96 15.78 -5.66 -7.78
N LEU A 97 15.54 -5.81 -6.48
CA LEU A 97 16.62 -5.98 -5.49
C LEU A 97 17.32 -7.33 -5.65
N LEU A 98 16.56 -8.43 -5.59
CA LEU A 98 17.13 -9.77 -5.68
C LEU A 98 17.65 -10.08 -7.08
N GLY A 99 16.91 -9.69 -8.11
CA GLY A 99 17.32 -9.87 -9.50
C GLY A 99 18.53 -9.01 -9.85
N GLY A 100 18.58 -7.75 -9.42
CA GLY A 100 19.71 -6.87 -9.67
C GLY A 100 20.98 -7.31 -8.94
N ILE A 101 20.89 -7.67 -7.65
CA ILE A 101 22.02 -8.20 -6.89
C ILE A 101 22.47 -9.55 -7.45
N GLY A 102 21.53 -10.47 -7.70
CA GLY A 102 21.82 -11.80 -8.23
C GLY A 102 22.49 -11.74 -9.61
N LEU A 103 21.97 -10.93 -10.53
CA LEU A 103 22.57 -10.72 -11.84
C LEU A 103 23.99 -10.13 -11.73
N SER A 104 24.20 -9.19 -10.80
CA SER A 104 25.52 -8.60 -10.57
C SER A 104 26.55 -9.64 -10.13
N PHE A 105 26.17 -10.58 -9.25
CA PHE A 105 27.06 -11.69 -8.85
C PHE A 105 27.37 -12.62 -10.03
N VAL A 106 26.39 -12.97 -10.85
CA VAL A 106 26.61 -13.80 -12.04
C VAL A 106 27.58 -13.10 -13.01
N LEU A 107 27.37 -11.81 -13.27
CA LEU A 107 28.22 -11.03 -14.19
C LEU A 107 29.64 -10.81 -13.66
N LEU A 108 29.86 -10.91 -12.34
CA LEU A 108 31.19 -10.81 -11.73
C LEU A 108 32.05 -12.06 -12.00
N VAL A 109 31.42 -13.22 -12.22
CA VAL A 109 32.10 -14.49 -12.52
C VAL A 109 32.57 -14.56 -13.97
N LEU A 110 31.91 -13.84 -14.89
CA LEU A 110 32.29 -13.81 -16.30
C LEU A 110 33.30 -12.67 -16.57
N PRO A 111 34.51 -12.98 -17.07
CA PRO A 111 35.58 -11.98 -17.25
C PRO A 111 35.23 -10.87 -18.26
N ALA A 112 34.37 -11.16 -19.24
CA ALA A 112 33.92 -10.18 -20.24
C ALA A 112 32.92 -9.14 -19.69
N THR A 113 32.26 -9.41 -18.55
CA THR A 113 31.18 -8.57 -18.00
C THR A 113 31.51 -7.92 -16.66
N LEU A 114 32.75 -8.06 -16.19
CA LEU A 114 33.24 -7.51 -14.91
C LEU A 114 33.02 -6.00 -14.77
N PHE A 115 33.12 -5.24 -15.86
CA PHE A 115 32.90 -3.79 -15.86
C PHE A 115 31.42 -3.39 -15.76
N ILE A 116 30.51 -4.29 -16.13
CA ILE A 116 29.07 -4.03 -16.16
C ILE A 116 28.41 -4.46 -14.84
N ALA A 117 28.99 -5.43 -14.13
CA ALA A 117 28.45 -5.93 -12.86
C ALA A 117 28.23 -4.84 -11.78
N PRO A 118 29.17 -3.90 -11.53
CA PRO A 118 28.96 -2.83 -10.54
C PRO A 118 27.80 -1.89 -10.90
N PHE A 119 27.52 -1.72 -12.20
CA PHE A 119 26.43 -0.86 -12.67
C PHE A 119 25.06 -1.45 -12.30
N PHE A 120 24.83 -2.75 -12.56
CA PHE A 120 23.58 -3.41 -12.16
C PHE A 120 23.39 -3.43 -10.64
N PHE A 121 24.48 -3.62 -9.90
CA PHE A 121 24.44 -3.59 -8.45
C PHE A 121 24.02 -2.21 -7.94
N ALA A 122 24.67 -1.14 -8.42
CA ALA A 122 24.31 0.23 -8.07
C ALA A 122 22.87 0.57 -8.46
N MET A 123 22.44 0.19 -9.67
CA MET A 123 21.06 0.43 -10.12
C MET A 123 20.04 -0.30 -9.24
N SER A 124 20.32 -1.52 -8.79
CA SER A 124 19.43 -2.25 -7.88
C SER A 124 19.26 -1.54 -6.53
N LEU A 125 20.34 -0.97 -5.99
CA LEU A 125 20.32 -0.24 -4.72
C LEU A 125 19.63 1.13 -4.81
N ILE A 126 19.55 1.73 -5.99
CA ILE A 126 18.87 3.02 -6.20
C ILE A 126 17.39 2.81 -6.54
N VAL A 127 17.11 1.90 -7.49
CA VAL A 127 15.77 1.70 -8.03
C VAL A 127 14.89 0.91 -7.05
N ALA A 128 15.45 -0.03 -6.27
CA ALA A 128 14.65 -0.79 -5.33
C ALA A 128 14.05 0.10 -4.22
N PRO A 129 14.82 0.93 -3.47
CA PRO A 129 14.24 1.82 -2.46
C PRO A 129 13.18 2.77 -3.01
N PHE A 130 13.29 3.18 -4.28
CA PHE A 130 12.27 3.99 -4.94
C PHE A 130 10.91 3.26 -4.99
N PHE A 131 10.88 2.00 -5.45
CA PHE A 131 9.64 1.20 -5.46
C PHE A 131 9.12 0.89 -4.06
N LEU A 132 10.01 0.67 -3.09
CA LEU A 132 9.62 0.53 -1.69
C LEU A 132 8.93 1.80 -1.17
N GLY A 133 9.47 2.98 -1.48
CA GLY A 133 8.86 4.27 -1.14
C GLY A 133 7.47 4.45 -1.77
N MET A 134 7.30 4.08 -3.04
CA MET A 134 6.00 4.12 -3.71
C MET A 134 4.97 3.18 -3.06
N SER A 135 5.40 2.00 -2.60
CA SER A 135 4.55 1.07 -1.85
C SER A 135 4.03 1.71 -0.55
N PHE A 136 4.91 2.35 0.22
CA PHE A 136 4.50 3.07 1.44
C PHE A 136 3.58 4.25 1.15
N MET A 137 3.86 5.04 0.11
CA MET A 137 3.00 6.15 -0.29
C MET A 137 1.59 5.69 -0.66
N ALA A 138 1.46 4.58 -1.39
CA ALA A 138 0.18 4.00 -1.75
C ALA A 138 -0.64 3.55 -0.52
N GLY A 139 0.04 3.07 0.53
CA GLY A 139 -0.58 2.64 1.79
C GLY A 139 -0.79 3.76 2.83
N LEU A 140 -0.24 4.95 2.62
CA LEU A 140 -0.15 6.02 3.63
C LEU A 140 -1.52 6.52 4.09
N ALA A 141 -2.46 6.69 3.15
CA ALA A 141 -3.83 7.09 3.48
C ALA A 141 -4.47 6.09 4.44
N GLY A 142 -4.38 4.78 4.14
CA GLY A 142 -4.90 3.72 5.02
C GLY A 142 -4.23 3.69 6.39
N LEU A 143 -2.92 3.95 6.45
CA LEU A 143 -2.15 4.02 7.70
C LEU A 143 -2.61 5.20 8.58
N SER A 144 -2.90 6.37 7.98
CA SER A 144 -3.39 7.53 8.73
C SER A 144 -4.72 7.25 9.45
N TYR A 145 -5.67 6.57 8.78
CA TYR A 145 -6.92 6.15 9.39
C TYR A 145 -6.71 5.08 10.47
N ALA A 146 -5.73 4.20 10.28
CA ALA A 146 -5.37 3.18 11.27
C ALA A 146 -4.85 3.79 12.58
N ILE A 147 -3.95 4.77 12.47
CA ILE A 147 -3.44 5.52 13.63
C ILE A 147 -4.60 6.20 14.36
N CYS A 148 -5.48 6.87 13.61
CA CYS A 148 -6.66 7.51 14.20
C CYS A 148 -7.54 6.51 14.95
N LEU A 149 -7.75 5.31 14.38
CA LEU A 149 -8.54 4.25 15.00
C LEU A 149 -7.87 3.71 16.28
N ILE A 150 -6.56 3.50 16.27
CA ILE A 150 -5.79 3.02 17.43
C ILE A 150 -5.86 4.03 18.58
N ILE A 151 -5.66 5.32 18.29
CA ILE A 151 -5.74 6.39 19.31
C ILE A 151 -7.17 6.51 19.85
N LEU A 152 -8.19 6.42 18.97
CA LEU A 152 -9.59 6.46 19.39
C LEU A 152 -9.94 5.25 20.27
N SER A 153 -9.44 4.06 19.93
CA SER A 153 -9.63 2.85 20.72
C SER A 153 -8.96 2.95 22.08
N ARG A 154 -7.79 3.59 22.18
CA ARG A 154 -7.18 3.93 23.47
C ARG A 154 -8.06 4.84 24.31
N LYS A 155 -8.62 5.90 23.72
CA LYS A 155 -9.48 6.86 24.44
C LYS A 155 -10.82 6.26 24.90
N GLN A 156 -11.50 5.52 24.02
CA GLN A 156 -12.88 5.07 24.27
C GLN A 156 -13.00 3.65 24.82
N LYS A 157 -12.00 2.79 24.61
CA LYS A 157 -12.00 1.38 25.05
C LYS A 157 -10.95 1.06 26.12
N GLY A 158 -10.20 2.07 26.60
CA GLY A 158 -9.28 1.94 27.72
C GLY A 158 -8.06 1.05 27.45
N TRP A 159 -7.53 1.05 26.23
CA TRP A 159 -6.37 0.21 25.89
C TRP A 159 -5.10 0.62 26.63
N LYS A 160 -4.29 -0.38 27.00
CA LYS A 160 -2.94 -0.15 27.54
C LYS A 160 -2.01 0.34 26.44
N VAL A 161 -1.00 1.13 26.82
CA VAL A 161 0.00 1.68 25.88
C VAL A 161 0.72 0.55 25.12
N GLY A 162 1.04 -0.57 25.77
CA GLY A 162 1.68 -1.71 25.11
C GLY A 162 0.84 -2.32 23.98
N GLN A 163 -0.49 -2.44 24.15
CA GLN A 163 -1.39 -2.93 23.11
C GLN A 163 -1.45 -1.97 21.91
N CYS A 164 -1.44 -0.66 22.19
CA CYS A 164 -1.41 0.38 21.18
C CYS A 164 -0.14 0.30 20.31
N ILE A 165 1.03 0.06 20.91
CA ILE A 165 2.31 -0.07 20.19
C ILE A 165 2.32 -1.34 19.33
N MET A 166 1.81 -2.47 19.86
CA MET A 166 1.74 -3.72 19.11
C MET A 166 0.89 -3.58 17.85
N HIS A 167 -0.33 -3.05 17.98
CA HIS A 167 -1.21 -2.80 16.83
C HIS A 167 -0.61 -1.80 15.84
N PHE A 168 0.10 -0.79 16.35
CA PHE A 168 0.81 0.15 15.48
C PHE A 168 1.88 -0.54 14.64
N ILE A 169 2.71 -1.41 15.23
CA ILE A 169 3.75 -2.17 14.52
C ILE A 169 3.13 -3.11 13.46
N LEU A 170 2.07 -3.84 13.83
CA LEU A 170 1.38 -4.74 12.91
C LEU A 170 0.78 -4.02 11.69
N GLN A 171 0.40 -2.75 11.86
CA GLN A 171 -0.17 -1.95 10.78
C GLN A 171 0.81 -1.59 9.65
N TRP A 172 2.13 -1.69 9.91
CA TRP A 172 3.18 -1.45 8.92
C TRP A 172 3.46 -2.65 8.03
N ILE A 173 3.08 -3.85 8.45
CA ILE A 173 3.35 -5.09 7.72
C ILE A 173 2.19 -5.36 6.74
N PRO A 174 2.42 -5.27 5.42
CA PRO A 174 1.37 -5.55 4.44
C PRO A 174 0.79 -6.96 4.62
N GLY A 175 -0.55 -7.08 4.61
CA GLY A 175 -1.27 -8.33 4.84
C GLY A 175 -1.66 -8.53 6.30
N PHE A 176 -0.70 -8.48 7.23
CA PHE A 176 -0.98 -8.52 8.67
C PHE A 176 -1.79 -7.31 9.13
N ASP A 177 -1.59 -6.17 8.47
CA ASP A 177 -2.28 -4.92 8.71
C ASP A 177 -3.81 -5.00 8.54
N ILE A 178 -4.32 -5.86 7.67
CA ILE A 178 -5.76 -6.15 7.52
C ILE A 178 -6.25 -7.09 8.60
N LEU A 179 -5.50 -8.16 8.90
CA LEU A 179 -5.86 -9.12 9.94
C LEU A 179 -5.95 -8.43 11.31
N ASP A 180 -4.99 -7.57 11.61
CA ASP A 180 -4.97 -6.80 12.84
C ASP A 180 -6.15 -5.81 12.91
N GLY A 181 -6.42 -5.09 11.81
CA GLY A 181 -7.58 -4.20 11.72
C GLY A 181 -8.93 -4.93 11.87
N LEU A 182 -9.07 -6.12 11.29
CA LEU A 182 -10.24 -6.98 11.46
C LEU A 182 -10.38 -7.43 12.91
N TYR A 183 -9.29 -7.87 13.53
CA TYR A 183 -9.29 -8.27 14.93
C TYR A 183 -9.72 -7.13 15.86
N ILE A 184 -9.17 -5.92 15.67
CA ILE A 184 -9.53 -4.73 16.44
C ILE A 184 -11.03 -4.43 16.32
N THR A 185 -11.52 -4.41 15.08
CA THR A 185 -12.91 -4.00 14.80
C THR A 185 -13.93 -5.06 15.22
N LEU A 186 -13.59 -6.34 15.09
CA LEU A 186 -14.44 -7.45 15.53
C LEU A 186 -14.49 -7.54 17.05
N ARG A 187 -13.33 -7.56 17.72
CA ARG A 187 -13.23 -7.77 19.17
C ARG A 187 -13.69 -6.57 19.98
N TYR A 188 -13.30 -5.35 19.59
CA TYR A 188 -13.52 -4.15 20.41
C TYR A 188 -14.66 -3.26 19.93
N TRP A 189 -14.96 -3.29 18.63
CA TRP A 189 -16.00 -2.46 18.04
C TRP A 189 -17.24 -3.26 17.60
N ASN A 190 -17.20 -4.61 17.65
CA ASN A 190 -18.26 -5.51 17.18
C ASN A 190 -18.75 -5.16 15.76
N ARG A 191 -17.83 -4.70 14.90
CA ARG A 191 -18.08 -4.33 13.50
C ARG A 191 -17.14 -5.13 12.59
N GLY A 192 -17.49 -5.27 11.32
CA GLY A 192 -16.62 -5.94 10.34
C GLY A 192 -16.76 -7.47 10.26
N LYS A 193 -17.79 -8.07 10.87
CA LYS A 193 -18.06 -9.53 10.79
C LYS A 193 -18.08 -10.06 9.36
N ILE A 194 -18.80 -9.37 8.46
CA ILE A 194 -18.89 -9.74 7.05
C ILE A 194 -17.52 -9.64 6.37
N LEU A 195 -16.77 -8.54 6.60
CA LEU A 195 -15.44 -8.39 6.04
C LEU A 195 -14.50 -9.50 6.53
N SER A 196 -14.51 -9.82 7.82
CA SER A 196 -13.69 -10.90 8.38
C SER A 196 -13.97 -12.26 7.76
N ILE A 197 -15.25 -12.56 7.49
CA ILE A 197 -15.65 -13.80 6.81
C ILE A 197 -15.12 -13.81 5.37
N ILE A 198 -15.27 -12.70 4.64
CA ILE A 198 -14.75 -12.56 3.27
C ILE A 198 -13.24 -12.76 3.25
N THR A 199 -12.50 -12.15 4.17
CA THR A 199 -11.04 -12.31 4.25
C THR A 199 -10.65 -13.75 4.55
N ALA A 200 -11.32 -14.40 5.51
CA ALA A 200 -11.06 -15.80 5.83
C ALA A 200 -11.29 -16.72 4.62
N ILE A 201 -12.42 -16.53 3.90
CA ILE A 201 -12.72 -17.27 2.67
C ILE A 201 -11.65 -16.99 1.60
N SER A 202 -11.24 -15.73 1.42
CA SER A 202 -10.22 -15.37 0.43
C SER A 202 -8.86 -16.01 0.72
N VAL A 203 -8.47 -16.12 2.00
CA VAL A 203 -7.21 -16.76 2.41
C VAL A 203 -7.27 -18.27 2.18
N ILE A 204 -8.40 -18.91 2.52
CA ILE A 204 -8.61 -20.35 2.29
C ILE A 204 -8.60 -20.67 0.79
N LEU A 205 -9.29 -19.87 -0.04
CA LEU A 205 -9.27 -20.02 -1.50
C LEU A 205 -7.88 -19.79 -2.08
N GLY A 206 -7.14 -18.79 -1.58
CA GLY A 206 -5.75 -18.56 -2.00
C GLY A 206 -4.83 -19.73 -1.66
N LEU A 207 -4.90 -20.25 -0.44
CA LEU A 207 -4.11 -21.41 0.00
C LEU A 207 -4.43 -22.67 -0.81
N THR A 208 -5.71 -22.95 -1.03
CA THR A 208 -6.14 -24.10 -1.84
C THR A 208 -5.69 -23.97 -3.29
N PHE A 209 -5.77 -22.77 -3.89
CA PHE A 209 -5.24 -22.52 -5.23
C PHE A 209 -3.73 -22.72 -5.32
N ILE A 210 -2.96 -22.22 -4.33
CA ILE A 210 -1.50 -22.42 -4.28
C ILE A 210 -1.14 -23.90 -4.14
N LEU A 211 -1.86 -24.64 -3.29
CA LEU A 211 -1.64 -26.08 -3.11
C LEU A 211 -1.99 -26.86 -4.38
N PHE A 212 -3.06 -26.47 -5.09
CA PHE A 212 -3.47 -27.09 -6.35
C PHE A 212 -2.48 -26.80 -7.48
N MET A 213 -1.94 -25.58 -7.58
CA MET A 213 -0.92 -25.21 -8.57
C MET A 213 0.46 -25.82 -8.32
N ARG A 214 0.72 -26.29 -7.10
CA ARG A 214 1.99 -26.92 -6.71
C ARG A 214 1.97 -28.46 -6.90
N SER A 215 0.78 -29.05 -7.08
CA SER A 215 0.58 -30.47 -7.38
C SER A 215 0.59 -30.73 -8.89
#